data_AF-A0A2V9Y0I5-F1
#
_entry.id   AF-A0A2V9Y0I5-F1
#
_cell.length_a   1.000
_cell.length_b   1.000
_cell.length_c   1.000
_cell.angle_alpha   90.00
_cell.angle_beta   90.00
_cell.angle_gamma   90.00
#
_symmetry.space_group_name_H-M   'P 1'
#
loop_
_entity.id
_entity.type
_entity.pdbx_description
1 polymer ?
#
loop_
_entity_poly.entity_id
_entity_poly.type
_entity_poly.pdbx_seq_one_letter_code
_entity_poly.pdbx_strand_id
1 'polypeptide(L)'
;MAGACLVVSLFSSVILLQSIDRIRPHDITDDSLFISSPKMVQRASLGFDGLMACIYWTRTVQYFGQRHYKREHTYNELAPLLEITAALDPQLLPAYQFGSNFLAPAPPNGAGQPERAVQLMRYGIAHNPGNWRLYYDLGFVYYTELHDFKKAGEVFEEGSKIPGAHPFMKVLAADMAEHAQDFNTARILWSAAYES
;
A
#
# COMPACT_ATOMS: atom_id res chain seq x y z
N MET A 1 22.42 20.72 -32.32
CA MET A 1 23.16 20.76 -31.04
C MET A 1 22.37 20.11 -29.90
N ALA A 2 21.14 20.56 -29.60
CA ALA A 2 20.32 19.97 -28.53
C ALA A 2 20.12 18.44 -28.63
N GLY A 3 19.83 17.91 -29.83
CA GLY A 3 19.66 16.46 -30.02
C GLY A 3 20.93 15.63 -29.78
N ALA A 4 22.11 16.17 -30.12
CA ALA A 4 23.38 15.50 -29.86
C ALA A 4 23.70 15.47 -28.36
N CYS A 5 23.45 16.57 -27.65
CA CYS A 5 23.60 16.61 -26.20
C CYS A 5 22.67 15.62 -25.49
N LEU A 6 21.43 15.47 -25.97
CA LEU A 6 20.43 14.58 -25.39
C LEU A 6 20.80 13.10 -25.59
N VAL A 7 21.29 12.75 -26.79
CA VAL A 7 21.77 11.39 -27.08
C VAL A 7 23.01 11.06 -26.25
N VAL A 8 23.96 11.98 -26.12
CA VAL A 8 25.16 11.79 -25.28
C VAL A 8 24.78 11.65 -23.81
N SER A 9 23.84 12.46 -23.30
CA SER A 9 23.39 12.34 -21.91
C SER A 9 22.70 11.01 -21.63
N LEU A 10 21.84 10.54 -22.54
CA LEU A 10 21.18 9.24 -22.41
C LEU A 10 22.19 8.09 -22.46
N PHE A 11 23.16 8.14 -23.39
CA PHE A 11 24.21 7.12 -23.48
C PHE A 11 25.08 7.09 -22.23
N SER A 12 25.48 8.25 -21.71
CA SER A 12 26.24 8.33 -20.47
C SER A 12 25.45 7.81 -19.28
N SER A 13 24.14 8.08 -19.21
CA SER A 13 23.28 7.55 -18.16
C SER A 13 23.16 6.03 -18.23
N VAL A 14 23.05 5.44 -19.42
CA VAL A 14 22.97 3.99 -19.61
C VAL A 14 24.27 3.31 -19.19
N ILE A 15 25.43 3.84 -19.59
CA ILE A 15 26.74 3.29 -19.21
C ILE A 15 26.93 3.38 -17.69
N LEU A 16 26.51 4.49 -17.08
CA LEU A 16 26.62 4.71 -15.65
C LEU A 16 25.68 3.78 -14.87
N LEU A 17 24.45 3.58 -15.32
CA LEU A 17 23.52 2.59 -14.76
C LEU A 17 24.09 1.16 -14.84
N GLN A 18 24.63 0.76 -16.00
CA GLN A 18 25.25 -0.56 -16.17
C GLN A 18 26.48 -0.76 -15.28
N SER A 19 27.24 0.31 -15.04
CA SER A 19 28.40 0.26 -14.14
C SER A 19 28.00 0.13 -12.67
N ILE A 20 26.93 0.84 -12.25
CA ILE A 20 26.36 0.74 -10.91
C ILE A 20 25.78 -0.66 -10.69
N ASP A 21 25.05 -1.21 -11.67
CA ASP A 21 24.47 -2.55 -11.58
C ASP A 21 25.54 -3.64 -11.45
N ARG A 22 26.72 -3.46 -12.06
CA ARG A 22 27.85 -4.41 -11.90
C ARG A 22 28.52 -4.34 -10.54
N ILE A 23 28.49 -3.18 -9.89
CA ILE A 23 29.14 -2.95 -8.58
C ILE A 23 28.18 -3.33 -7.44
N ARG A 24 26.87 -3.42 -7.71
CA ARG A 24 25.85 -3.69 -6.70
C ARG A 24 26.06 -5.07 -6.07
N PRO A 25 26.44 -5.14 -4.78
CA PRO A 25 26.48 -6.41 -4.06
C PRO A 25 25.07 -7.00 -4.03
N HIS A 26 24.95 -8.32 -4.04
CA HIS A 26 23.67 -9.03 -3.98
C HIS A 26 22.94 -8.87 -2.63
N ASP A 27 23.54 -8.15 -1.68
CA ASP A 27 22.93 -7.76 -0.40
C ASP A 27 22.38 -6.34 -0.47
N ILE A 28 21.13 -6.22 -0.91
CA ILE A 28 20.33 -4.98 -0.98
C ILE A 28 19.92 -4.48 0.42
N THR A 29 20.68 -4.81 1.46
CA THR A 29 20.29 -4.58 2.87
C THR A 29 21.07 -3.47 3.57
N ASP A 30 22.12 -2.92 2.95
CA ASP A 30 22.85 -1.79 3.53
C ASP A 30 22.95 -0.65 2.52
N ASP A 31 21.84 0.07 2.37
CA ASP A 31 21.85 1.43 1.84
C ASP A 31 20.60 2.11 2.36
N SER A 32 20.80 3.01 3.32
CA SER A 32 19.83 3.96 3.84
C SER A 32 18.89 4.45 2.74
N LEU A 33 17.61 4.65 3.09
CA LEU A 33 16.66 5.43 2.28
C LEU A 33 17.40 6.58 1.58
N PHE A 34 17.42 6.56 0.24
CA PHE A 34 18.22 7.50 -0.54
C PHE A 34 17.87 8.96 -0.21
N ILE A 35 16.65 9.18 0.30
CA ILE A 35 16.13 10.32 1.07
C ILE A 35 14.85 9.81 1.77
N SER A 36 14.68 10.03 3.08
CA SER A 36 13.49 9.60 3.84
C SER A 36 12.32 10.60 3.84
N SER A 37 12.49 11.77 3.23
CA SER A 37 11.47 12.83 3.24
C SER A 37 10.69 12.87 1.92
N PRO A 38 9.38 12.61 1.92
CA PRO A 38 8.55 12.68 0.70
C PRO A 38 8.68 14.02 -0.05
N LYS A 39 8.71 15.14 0.68
CA LYS A 39 8.85 16.48 0.10
C LYS A 39 10.19 16.69 -0.60
N MET A 40 11.26 16.13 -0.05
CA MET A 40 12.59 16.22 -0.67
C MET A 40 12.66 15.36 -1.93
N VAL A 41 12.11 14.13 -1.88
CA VAL A 41 12.06 13.26 -3.05
C VAL A 41 11.22 13.90 -4.15
N GLN A 42 10.07 14.48 -3.82
CA GLN A 42 9.23 15.17 -4.78
C GLN A 42 9.98 16.34 -5.47
N ARG A 43 10.68 17.18 -4.69
CA ARG A 43 11.50 18.26 -5.25
C ARG A 43 12.64 17.74 -6.13
N ALA A 44 13.29 16.66 -5.73
CA ALA A 44 14.36 16.02 -6.48
C ALA A 44 13.86 15.30 -7.74
N SER A 45 12.58 14.96 -7.81
CA SER A 45 11.96 14.28 -8.96
C SER A 45 11.75 15.20 -10.15
N LEU A 46 11.90 16.52 -9.99
CA LEU A 46 11.81 17.53 -11.07
C LEU A 46 10.54 17.40 -11.93
N GLY A 47 9.41 17.01 -11.32
CA GLY A 47 8.12 16.81 -11.98
C GLY A 47 7.84 15.37 -12.47
N PHE A 48 8.78 14.45 -12.30
CA PHE A 48 8.60 13.02 -12.62
C PHE A 48 8.12 12.20 -11.40
N ASP A 49 7.19 12.76 -10.62
CA ASP A 49 6.75 12.18 -9.34
C ASP A 49 6.21 10.75 -9.50
N GLY A 50 5.39 10.48 -10.53
CA GLY A 50 4.86 9.14 -10.81
C GLY A 50 5.94 8.11 -11.17
N LEU A 51 6.96 8.51 -11.94
CA LEU A 51 8.10 7.62 -12.22
C LEU A 51 8.88 7.34 -10.94
N MET A 52 9.09 8.35 -10.11
CA MET A 52 9.77 8.19 -8.83
C MET A 52 8.97 7.31 -7.87
N ALA A 53 7.63 7.43 -7.84
CA ALA A 53 6.75 6.55 -7.09
C ALA A 53 6.92 5.09 -7.53
N CYS A 54 6.98 4.81 -8.83
CA CYS A 54 7.24 3.46 -9.35
C CYS A 54 8.61 2.90 -8.92
N ILE A 55 9.65 3.73 -8.87
CA ILE A 55 10.98 3.34 -8.39
C ILE A 55 10.93 2.99 -6.90
N TYR A 56 10.32 3.85 -6.08
CA TYR A 56 10.16 3.60 -4.64
C TYR A 56 9.26 2.40 -4.35
N TRP A 57 8.22 2.17 -5.16
CA TRP A 57 7.36 0.99 -5.07
C TRP A 57 8.16 -0.28 -5.34
N THR A 58 8.96 -0.30 -6.41
CA THR A 58 9.80 -1.46 -6.73
C THR A 58 10.81 -1.76 -5.61
N ARG A 59 11.40 -0.71 -5.01
CA ARG A 59 12.27 -0.85 -3.84
C ARG A 59 11.52 -1.39 -2.62
N THR A 60 10.28 -0.97 -2.40
CA THR A 60 9.39 -1.49 -1.35
C THR A 60 9.18 -2.99 -1.50
N VAL A 61 8.80 -3.44 -2.70
CA VAL A 61 8.56 -4.86 -2.99
C VAL A 61 9.84 -5.69 -2.85
N GLN A 62 10.98 -5.19 -3.33
CA GLN A 62 12.27 -5.88 -3.18
C GLN A 62 12.70 -5.97 -1.70
N TYR A 63 12.59 -4.87 -0.95
CA TYR A 63 12.92 -4.83 0.48
C TYR A 63 12.08 -5.82 1.27
N PHE A 64 10.75 -5.79 1.08
CA PHE A 64 9.85 -6.72 1.72
C PHE A 64 10.14 -8.17 1.31
N GLY A 65 10.22 -8.43 0.00
CA GLY A 65 10.42 -9.77 -0.55
C GLY A 65 11.70 -10.44 -0.05
N GLN A 66 12.82 -9.70 0.00
CA GLN A 66 14.09 -10.23 0.50
C GLN A 66 14.01 -10.59 1.98
N ARG A 67 13.45 -9.70 2.81
CA ARG A 67 13.31 -9.93 4.26
C ARG A 67 12.31 -11.04 4.58
N HIS A 68 11.20 -11.09 3.85
CA HIS A 68 10.21 -12.15 3.97
C HIS A 68 10.81 -13.51 3.57
N TYR A 69 11.58 -13.56 2.48
CA TYR A 69 12.31 -14.77 2.07
C TYR A 69 13.33 -15.23 3.12
N LYS A 70 14.09 -14.30 3.70
CA LYS A 70 15.06 -14.55 4.78
C LYS A 70 14.38 -14.77 6.15
N ARG A 71 13.05 -14.66 6.24
CA ARG A 71 12.25 -14.70 7.49
C ARG A 71 12.76 -13.74 8.56
N GLU A 72 13.14 -12.54 8.16
CA GLU A 72 13.60 -11.51 9.10
C GLU A 72 12.45 -11.01 9.98
N HIS A 73 12.79 -10.54 11.19
CA HIS A 73 11.83 -10.05 12.17
C HIS A 73 11.70 -8.53 12.21
N THR A 74 12.47 -7.81 11.40
CA THR A 74 12.52 -6.35 11.39
C THR A 74 12.24 -5.80 9.99
N TYR A 75 11.45 -4.73 9.91
CA TYR A 75 11.00 -4.13 8.64
C TYR A 75 11.01 -2.58 8.73
N ASN A 76 12.03 -2.02 9.37
CA ASN A 76 12.08 -0.60 9.76
C ASN A 76 11.89 0.37 8.57
N GLU A 77 12.38 0.01 7.38
CA GLU A 77 12.33 0.87 6.20
C GLU A 77 11.03 0.72 5.40
N LEU A 78 10.21 -0.29 5.69
CA LEU A 78 9.03 -0.62 4.88
C LEU A 78 8.03 0.53 4.84
N ALA A 79 7.69 1.06 6.02
CA ALA A 79 6.69 2.11 6.12
C ALA A 79 7.15 3.45 5.53
N PRO A 80 8.37 3.96 5.79
CA PRO A 80 8.89 5.12 5.07
C PRO A 80 8.88 4.95 3.54
N LEU A 81 9.24 3.77 3.02
CA LEU A 81 9.20 3.50 1.58
C LEU A 81 7.78 3.62 1.02
N LEU A 82 6.79 3.06 1.72
CA LEU A 82 5.37 3.16 1.34
C LEU A 82 4.83 4.59 1.44
N GLU A 83 5.19 5.33 2.50
CA GLU A 83 4.77 6.72 2.69
C GLU A 83 5.31 7.64 1.61
N ILE A 84 6.58 7.46 1.21
CA ILE A 84 7.16 8.20 0.08
C ILE A 84 6.45 7.82 -1.22
N THR A 85 6.23 6.53 -1.46
CA THR A 85 5.54 6.04 -2.66
C THR A 85 4.15 6.67 -2.78
N ALA A 86 3.34 6.61 -1.72
CA ALA A 86 1.98 7.14 -1.68
C ALA A 86 1.92 8.67 -1.76
N ALA A 87 2.94 9.37 -1.26
CA ALA A 87 3.02 10.83 -1.34
C ALA A 87 3.41 11.32 -2.74
N LEU A 88 4.27 10.57 -3.45
CA LEU A 88 4.67 10.90 -4.82
C LEU A 88 3.56 10.64 -5.83
N ASP A 89 2.86 9.51 -5.69
CA ASP A 89 1.71 9.19 -6.55
C ASP A 89 0.56 8.63 -5.71
N PRO A 90 -0.38 9.48 -5.27
CA PRO A 90 -1.55 9.05 -4.52
C PRO A 90 -2.51 8.16 -5.33
N GLN A 91 -2.36 8.07 -6.65
CA GLN A 91 -3.19 7.22 -7.52
C GLN A 91 -2.55 5.84 -7.76
N LEU A 92 -1.35 5.58 -7.22
CA LEU A 92 -0.67 4.29 -7.33
C LEU A 92 -1.31 3.25 -6.39
N LEU A 93 -2.47 2.73 -6.80
CA LEU A 93 -3.28 1.77 -6.04
C LEU A 93 -2.52 0.57 -5.45
N PRO A 94 -1.55 -0.06 -6.16
CA PRO A 94 -0.80 -1.18 -5.60
C PRO A 94 -0.09 -0.87 -4.27
N ALA A 95 0.36 0.38 -4.06
CA ALA A 95 1.02 0.77 -2.83
C ALA A 95 0.12 0.62 -1.60
N TYR A 96 -1.19 0.86 -1.76
CA TYR A 96 -2.18 0.66 -0.69
C TYR A 96 -2.57 -0.81 -0.56
N GLN A 97 -2.98 -1.43 -1.67
CA GLN A 97 -3.52 -2.79 -1.71
C GLN A 97 -2.53 -3.85 -1.22
N PHE A 98 -1.26 -3.69 -1.56
CA PHE A 98 -0.20 -4.60 -1.13
C PHE A 98 0.57 -4.07 0.08
N GLY A 99 0.80 -2.76 0.16
CA GLY A 99 1.57 -2.17 1.26
C GLY A 99 0.92 -2.37 2.62
N SER A 100 -0.41 -2.37 2.70
CA SER A 100 -1.12 -2.71 3.94
C SER A 100 -0.83 -4.14 4.39
N ASN A 101 -0.84 -5.10 3.46
CA ASN A 101 -0.50 -6.51 3.70
C ASN A 101 0.98 -6.73 4.05
N PHE A 102 1.88 -5.83 3.66
CA PHE A 102 3.27 -5.87 4.11
C PHE A 102 3.44 -5.30 5.53
N LEU A 103 2.67 -4.26 5.85
CA LEU A 103 2.77 -3.55 7.13
C LEU A 103 2.07 -4.27 8.27
N ALA A 104 0.86 -4.77 8.04
CA ALA A 104 -0.05 -5.14 9.13
C ALA A 104 0.35 -6.45 9.85
N PRO A 105 0.62 -7.56 9.13
CA PRO A 105 0.92 -8.84 9.77
C PRO A 105 2.16 -8.80 10.65
N ALA A 106 2.17 -9.57 11.73
CA ALA A 106 3.33 -9.68 12.61
C ALA A 106 4.54 -10.32 11.89
N PRO A 107 5.78 -9.99 12.29
CA PRO A 107 6.97 -10.67 11.78
C PRO A 107 6.93 -12.17 12.12
N PRO A 108 7.43 -13.05 11.23
CA PRO A 108 8.21 -12.74 10.04
C PRO A 108 7.38 -12.47 8.78
N ASN A 109 6.04 -12.51 8.86
CA ASN A 109 5.16 -12.39 7.69
C ASN A 109 4.90 -10.92 7.28
N GLY A 110 5.14 -9.96 8.17
CA GLY A 110 5.01 -8.52 7.93
C GLY A 110 5.72 -7.69 8.99
N ALA A 111 5.48 -6.38 8.97
CA ALA A 111 6.16 -5.44 9.88
C ALA A 111 5.56 -5.34 11.28
N GLY A 112 4.37 -5.93 11.52
CA GLY A 112 3.65 -5.82 12.79
C GLY A 112 3.19 -4.40 13.11
N GLN A 113 2.79 -3.64 12.09
CA GLN A 113 2.38 -2.24 12.18
C GLN A 113 0.94 -2.04 11.63
N PRO A 114 -0.07 -2.70 12.20
CA PRO A 114 -1.44 -2.65 11.69
C PRO A 114 -2.04 -1.25 11.72
N GLU A 115 -1.69 -0.40 12.68
CA GLU A 115 -2.16 0.99 12.73
C GLU A 115 -1.61 1.81 11.57
N ARG A 116 -0.36 1.57 11.15
CA ARG A 116 0.21 2.25 9.97
C ARG A 116 -0.37 1.70 8.67
N ALA A 117 -0.71 0.42 8.61
CA ALA A 117 -1.49 -0.12 7.49
C ALA A 117 -2.86 0.58 7.39
N VAL A 118 -3.57 0.76 8.50
CA VAL A 118 -4.83 1.53 8.54
C VAL A 118 -4.62 2.98 8.05
N GLN A 119 -3.57 3.66 8.51
CA GLN A 119 -3.26 5.03 8.08
C GLN A 119 -2.99 5.11 6.57
N LEU A 120 -2.18 4.19 6.05
CA LEU A 120 -1.87 4.09 4.61
C LEU A 120 -3.15 3.86 3.79
N MET A 121 -4.01 2.93 4.23
CA MET A 121 -5.27 2.64 3.56
C MET A 121 -6.25 3.81 3.60
N ARG A 122 -6.38 4.50 4.74
CA ARG A 122 -7.21 5.71 4.85
C ARG A 122 -6.71 6.84 3.97
N TYR A 123 -5.39 7.00 3.85
CA TYR A 123 -4.80 7.93 2.89
C TYR A 123 -5.16 7.56 1.45
N GLY A 124 -5.08 6.27 1.10
CA GLY A 124 -5.50 5.76 -0.21
C GLY A 124 -6.96 6.06 -0.51
N ILE A 125 -7.87 5.77 0.44
CA ILE A 125 -9.31 6.05 0.29
C ILE A 125 -9.57 7.54 0.10
N ALA A 126 -8.90 8.41 0.86
CA ALA A 126 -9.07 9.86 0.75
C ALA A 126 -8.72 10.40 -0.66
N HIS A 127 -7.74 9.78 -1.34
CA HIS A 127 -7.32 10.18 -2.68
C HIS A 127 -7.99 9.37 -3.80
N ASN A 128 -8.62 8.25 -3.47
CA ASN A 128 -9.25 7.33 -4.41
C ASN A 128 -10.63 6.84 -3.90
N PRO A 129 -11.57 7.74 -3.54
CA PRO A 129 -12.80 7.37 -2.84
C PRO A 129 -13.74 6.49 -3.69
N GLY A 130 -13.61 6.53 -5.01
CA GLY A 130 -14.37 5.68 -5.93
C GLY A 130 -13.85 4.25 -6.06
N ASN A 131 -12.76 3.88 -5.37
CA ASN A 131 -12.20 2.54 -5.45
C ASN A 131 -12.65 1.67 -4.26
N TRP A 132 -13.72 0.91 -4.47
CA TRP A 132 -14.29 0.01 -3.46
C TRP A 132 -13.29 -1.00 -2.90
N ARG A 133 -12.25 -1.40 -3.66
CA ARG A 133 -11.26 -2.39 -3.20
C ARG A 133 -10.45 -1.87 -2.02
N LEU A 134 -10.22 -0.56 -1.94
CA LEU A 134 -9.51 0.02 -0.79
C LEU A 134 -10.31 -0.11 0.51
N TYR A 135 -11.64 -0.02 0.43
CA TYR A 135 -12.51 -0.28 1.57
C TYR A 135 -12.51 -1.76 1.95
N TYR A 136 -12.58 -2.65 0.96
CA TYR A 136 -12.45 -4.09 1.18
C TYR A 136 -11.15 -4.43 1.92
N ASP A 137 -10.01 -4.00 1.39
CA ASP A 137 -8.70 -4.28 1.98
C ASP A 137 -8.57 -3.65 3.40
N LEU A 138 -9.10 -2.45 3.63
CA LEU A 138 -9.10 -1.81 4.96
C LEU A 138 -9.98 -2.57 5.96
N GLY A 139 -11.15 -3.05 5.53
CA GLY A 139 -12.02 -3.89 6.36
C GLY A 139 -11.32 -5.16 6.82
N PHE A 140 -10.52 -5.78 5.94
CA PHE A 140 -9.71 -6.94 6.29
C PHE A 140 -8.62 -6.63 7.31
N VAL A 141 -7.93 -5.48 7.21
CA VAL A 141 -6.96 -5.07 8.25
C VAL A 141 -7.64 -4.93 9.62
N TYR A 142 -8.84 -4.35 9.68
CA TYR A 142 -9.59 -4.27 10.93
C TYR A 142 -10.02 -5.65 11.45
N TYR A 143 -10.46 -6.53 10.56
CA TYR A 143 -10.95 -7.87 10.91
C TYR A 143 -9.82 -8.79 11.41
N THR A 144 -8.74 -8.91 10.64
CA THR A 144 -7.71 -9.94 10.88
C THR A 144 -6.65 -9.48 11.86
N GLU A 145 -6.21 -8.21 11.78
CA GLU A 145 -5.06 -7.74 12.55
C GLU A 145 -5.44 -7.01 13.83
N LEU A 146 -6.51 -6.22 13.78
CA LEU A 146 -6.97 -5.43 14.94
C LEU A 146 -8.14 -6.06 15.69
N HIS A 147 -8.79 -7.08 15.10
CA HIS A 147 -10.02 -7.70 15.62
C HIS A 147 -11.11 -6.67 15.99
N ASP A 148 -11.15 -5.55 15.27
CA ASP A 148 -12.15 -4.49 15.42
C ASP A 148 -13.31 -4.76 14.46
N PHE A 149 -14.13 -5.75 14.79
CA PHE A 149 -15.26 -6.20 13.97
C PHE A 149 -16.23 -5.06 13.65
N LYS A 150 -16.42 -4.14 14.58
CA LYS A 150 -17.28 -2.98 14.38
C LYS A 150 -16.76 -2.09 13.25
N LYS A 151 -15.49 -1.67 13.33
CA LYS A 151 -14.90 -0.85 12.25
C LYS A 151 -14.78 -1.61 10.93
N ALA A 152 -14.51 -2.91 10.99
CA ALA A 152 -14.49 -3.75 9.79
C ALA A 152 -15.86 -3.70 9.08
N GLY A 153 -16.96 -3.91 9.82
CA GLY A 153 -18.32 -3.84 9.31
C GLY A 153 -18.68 -2.47 8.73
N GLU A 154 -18.36 -1.38 9.46
CA GLU A 154 -18.58 0.00 8.99
C GLU A 154 -17.90 0.26 7.63
N VAL A 155 -16.62 -0.13 7.50
CA VAL A 155 -15.85 0.08 6.27
C VAL A 155 -16.35 -0.81 5.12
N PHE A 156 -16.73 -2.07 5.38
CA PHE A 156 -17.34 -2.92 4.36
C PHE A 156 -18.68 -2.35 3.87
N GLU A 157 -19.49 -1.82 4.78
CA GLU A 157 -20.75 -1.16 4.43
C GLU A 157 -20.52 0.09 3.58
N GLU A 158 -19.56 0.96 3.96
CA GLU A 158 -19.14 2.12 3.17
C GLU A 158 -18.68 1.72 1.77
N GLY A 159 -17.79 0.72 1.68
CA GLY A 159 -17.29 0.20 0.41
C GLY A 159 -18.39 -0.39 -0.48
N SER A 160 -19.42 -1.00 0.12
CA SER A 160 -20.56 -1.56 -0.63
C SER A 160 -21.41 -0.50 -1.34
N LYS A 161 -21.34 0.76 -0.91
CA LYS A 161 -22.06 1.90 -1.51
C LYS A 161 -21.34 2.47 -2.73
N ILE A 162 -20.09 2.08 -2.96
CA ILE A 162 -19.29 2.56 -4.09
C ILE A 162 -19.75 1.90 -5.40
N PRO A 163 -19.93 2.66 -6.50
CA PRO A 163 -20.33 2.09 -7.79
C PRO A 163 -19.41 0.97 -8.27
N GLY A 164 -19.99 -0.17 -8.66
CA GLY A 164 -19.23 -1.34 -9.12
C GLY A 164 -18.59 -2.17 -8.00
N ALA A 165 -18.95 -1.91 -6.73
CA ALA A 165 -18.55 -2.76 -5.60
C ALA A 165 -19.06 -4.19 -5.77
N HIS A 166 -18.26 -5.14 -5.31
CA HIS A 166 -18.66 -6.55 -5.33
C HIS A 166 -19.83 -6.77 -4.35
N PRO A 167 -20.92 -7.45 -4.75
CA PRO A 167 -22.12 -7.63 -3.88
C PRO A 167 -21.80 -8.22 -2.50
N PHE A 168 -20.77 -9.08 -2.45
CA PHE A 168 -20.26 -9.69 -1.21
C PHE A 168 -19.85 -8.70 -0.12
N MET A 169 -19.58 -7.42 -0.44
CA MET A 169 -19.25 -6.43 0.59
C MET A 169 -20.40 -6.20 1.60
N LYS A 170 -21.66 -6.27 1.15
CA LYS A 170 -22.82 -6.18 2.06
C LYS A 170 -22.89 -7.38 3.01
N VAL A 171 -22.55 -8.57 2.50
CA VAL A 171 -22.49 -9.81 3.28
C VAL A 171 -21.39 -9.71 4.33
N LEU A 172 -20.20 -9.22 3.96
CA LEU A 172 -19.12 -8.98 4.91
C LEU A 172 -19.50 -7.96 5.98
N ALA A 173 -20.21 -6.88 5.63
CA ALA A 173 -20.71 -5.93 6.62
C ALA A 173 -21.67 -6.59 7.63
N ALA A 174 -22.59 -7.42 7.15
CA ALA A 174 -23.53 -8.16 7.99
C ALA A 174 -22.83 -9.18 8.90
N ASP A 175 -21.88 -9.94 8.35
CA ASP A 175 -21.08 -10.93 9.08
C ASP A 175 -20.22 -10.27 10.17
N MET A 176 -19.63 -9.11 9.88
CA MET A 176 -18.87 -8.35 10.88
C MET A 176 -19.76 -7.79 12.00
N ALA A 177 -20.99 -7.37 11.71
CA ALA A 177 -21.95 -6.95 12.73
C ALA A 177 -22.33 -8.12 13.66
N GLU A 178 -22.42 -9.34 13.13
CA GLU A 178 -22.64 -10.55 13.92
C GLU A 178 -21.44 -10.87 14.83
N HIS A 179 -20.21 -10.82 14.28
CA HIS A 179 -18.98 -10.97 15.07
C HIS A 179 -18.85 -9.90 16.17
N ALA A 180 -19.35 -8.68 15.92
CA ALA A 180 -19.43 -7.60 16.91
C ALA A 180 -20.56 -7.78 17.94
N GLN A 181 -21.37 -8.84 17.83
CA GLN A 181 -22.58 -9.10 18.64
C GLN A 181 -23.65 -7.99 18.54
N ASP A 182 -23.63 -7.18 17.49
CA ASP A 182 -24.68 -6.20 17.17
C ASP A 182 -25.75 -6.86 16.30
N PHE A 183 -26.54 -7.74 16.90
CA PHE A 183 -27.56 -8.52 16.20
C PHE A 183 -28.67 -7.67 15.57
N ASN A 184 -28.90 -6.46 16.09
CA ASN A 184 -29.86 -5.53 15.51
C ASN A 184 -29.37 -5.05 14.15
N THR A 185 -28.12 -4.58 14.09
CA THR A 185 -27.48 -4.16 12.85
C THR A 185 -27.29 -5.34 11.90
N ALA A 186 -26.82 -6.49 12.40
CA ALA A 186 -26.64 -7.69 11.58
C ALA A 186 -27.93 -8.11 10.89
N ARG A 187 -29.07 -8.14 11.61
CA ARG A 187 -30.37 -8.47 11.02
C ARG A 187 -30.77 -7.50 9.90
N ILE A 188 -30.57 -6.19 10.10
CA ILE A 188 -30.87 -5.18 9.08
C ILE A 188 -30.00 -5.40 7.83
N LEU A 189 -28.69 -5.59 8.02
CA LEU A 189 -27.75 -5.77 6.93
C LEU A 189 -27.98 -7.09 6.18
N TRP A 190 -28.27 -8.19 6.87
CA TRP A 190 -28.61 -9.48 6.25
C TRP A 190 -29.89 -9.40 5.40
N SER A 191 -30.94 -8.74 5.90
CA SER A 191 -32.16 -8.52 5.10
C SER A 191 -31.86 -7.67 3.85
N ALA A 192 -31.10 -6.59 3.99
CA ALA A 192 -30.72 -5.73 2.87
C ALA A 192 -29.82 -6.44 1.84
N ALA A 193 -28.99 -7.39 2.26
CA ALA A 193 -28.17 -8.20 1.37
C ALA A 193 -28.99 -9.27 0.62
N TYR A 194 -30.00 -9.85 1.25
CA TYR A 194 -30.90 -10.83 0.63
C TYR A 194 -31.82 -10.22 -0.43
N GLU A 195 -32.26 -8.98 -0.21
CA GLU A 195 -33.23 -8.28 -1.08
C GLU A 195 -32.61 -7.61 -2.32
N SER A 196 -31.27 -7.58 -2.45
CA SER A 196 -30.56 -6.87 -3.53
C SER A 196 -30.01 -7.77 -4.62
#